data_AF-A0A1H0ACZ1-F1
#
_entry.id   AF-A0A1H0ACZ1-F1
#
_cell.length_a   1.000
_cell.length_b   1.000
_cell.length_c   1.000
_cell.angle_alpha   90.00
_cell.angle_beta   90.00
_cell.angle_gamma   90.00
#
_symmetry.space_group_name_H-M   'P 1'
#
loop_
_entity.id
_entity.type
_entity.pdbx_description
1 polymer ?
#
loop_
_entity_poly.entity_id
_entity_poly.type
_entity_poly.pdbx_seq_one_letter_code
_entity_poly.pdbx_strand_id
1 'polypeptide(L)'
;MMRELNMCMADSIPSFPIDPFKMMRDFGLVYQFMNLKKLEGIYLISENKNDIAVAGINYNRPITRRRFTAAHELCHHLSQIKKKELGIDMEDINLVRQSIDSYEFFL
;
A
#
# COMPACT_ATOMS: atom_id res chain seq x y z
N MET A 1 -12.76 4.03 -4.30
CA MET A 1 -12.56 2.65 -3.80
C MET A 1 -12.85 1.56 -4.84
N MET A 2 -14.10 1.21 -5.20
CA MET A 2 -14.36 0.16 -6.21
C MET A 2 -13.91 0.52 -7.65
N ARG A 3 -13.89 1.81 -8.01
CA ARG A 3 -13.47 2.27 -9.35
C ARG A 3 -11.96 2.24 -9.60
N GLU A 4 -11.14 2.34 -8.55
CA GLU A 4 -9.67 2.38 -8.68
C GLU A 4 -9.08 0.98 -8.88
N LEU A 5 -9.68 -0.05 -8.28
CA LEU A 5 -9.26 -1.45 -8.45
C LEU A 5 -9.43 -1.94 -9.90
N ASN A 6 -10.48 -1.51 -10.60
CA ASN A 6 -10.71 -1.88 -12.01
C ASN A 6 -9.73 -1.23 -12.99
N MET A 7 -9.01 -0.17 -12.60
CA MET A 7 -8.14 0.58 -13.52
C MET A 7 -6.72 0.04 -13.61
N CYS A 8 -6.32 -0.91 -12.75
CA CYS A 8 -4.97 -1.50 -12.74
C CYS A 8 -4.95 -3.02 -13.04
N MET A 9 -6.11 -3.68 -13.11
CA MET A 9 -6.19 -5.10 -13.46
C MET A 9 -6.68 -5.23 -14.90
N ALA A 10 -5.76 -5.39 -15.84
CA ALA A 10 -6.06 -5.69 -17.23
C ALA A 10 -6.91 -6.96 -17.33
N ASP A 11 -8.07 -6.89 -18.01
CA ASP A 11 -9.01 -7.91 -18.55
C ASP A 11 -9.20 -9.27 -17.81
N SER A 12 -8.63 -9.45 -16.63
CA SER A 12 -8.59 -10.69 -15.87
C SER A 12 -9.44 -10.51 -14.63
N ILE A 13 -10.54 -11.25 -14.59
CA ILE A 13 -11.47 -11.26 -13.46
C ILE A 13 -10.69 -11.80 -12.26
N PRO A 14 -10.60 -11.08 -11.13
CA PRO A 14 -9.92 -11.60 -9.95
C PRO A 14 -10.59 -12.91 -9.50
N SER A 15 -9.79 -13.97 -9.38
CA SER A 15 -10.28 -15.28 -8.94
C SER A 15 -10.60 -15.23 -7.45
N PHE A 16 -11.80 -15.68 -7.07
CA PHE A 16 -12.17 -15.81 -5.67
C PHE A 16 -11.65 -17.14 -5.07
N PRO A 17 -11.20 -17.13 -3.79
CA PRO A 17 -11.10 -15.96 -2.91
C PRO A 17 -9.91 -15.05 -3.25
N ILE A 18 -10.12 -13.73 -3.18
CA ILE A 18 -9.05 -12.73 -3.39
C ILE A 18 -7.96 -12.94 -2.33
N ASP A 19 -6.70 -13.04 -2.74
CA ASP A 19 -5.55 -13.07 -1.83
C ASP A 19 -4.69 -11.81 -2.01
N PRO A 20 -4.86 -10.79 -1.14
CA PRO A 20 -4.12 -9.54 -1.27
C PRO A 20 -2.61 -9.74 -1.05
N PHE A 21 -2.19 -10.73 -0.26
CA PHE A 21 -0.77 -10.98 -0.03
C PHE A 21 -0.10 -11.58 -1.28
N LYS A 22 -0.83 -12.45 -1.99
CA LYS A 22 -0.40 -12.94 -3.30
C LYS A 22 -0.31 -11.79 -4.30
N MET A 23 -1.35 -10.96 -4.38
CA MET A 23 -1.36 -9.81 -5.29
C MET A 23 -0.17 -8.88 -5.03
N MET A 24 0.15 -8.55 -3.77
CA MET A 24 1.33 -7.74 -3.46
C MET A 24 2.61 -8.29 -4.09
N ARG A 25 2.86 -9.59 -3.98
CA ARG A 25 4.03 -10.24 -4.61
C ARG A 25 3.94 -10.23 -6.13
N ASP A 26 2.77 -10.52 -6.69
CA ASP A 26 2.55 -10.55 -8.13
C ASP A 26 2.78 -9.15 -8.77
N PHE A 27 2.50 -8.07 -8.03
CA PHE A 27 2.76 -6.68 -8.44
C PHE A 27 4.12 -6.13 -8.00
N GLY A 28 5.01 -6.96 -7.44
CA GLY A 28 6.37 -6.54 -7.08
C GLY A 28 6.49 -5.72 -5.79
N LEU A 29 5.44 -5.66 -4.97
CA LEU A 29 5.46 -5.02 -3.65
C LEU A 29 5.94 -6.01 -2.59
N VAL A 30 7.11 -5.73 -2.01
CA VAL A 30 7.61 -6.46 -0.84
C VAL A 30 6.76 -6.06 0.37
N TYR A 31 6.34 -7.04 1.17
CA TYR A 31 5.62 -6.76 2.42
C TYR A 31 6.22 -7.50 3.60
N GLN A 32 6.09 -6.90 4.78
CA GLN A 32 6.56 -7.47 6.04
C GLN A 32 5.51 -7.31 7.13
N PHE A 33 5.31 -8.38 7.90
CA PHE A 33 4.55 -8.30 9.15
C PHE A 33 5.43 -7.69 10.24
N MET A 34 4.97 -6.60 10.86
CA MET A 34 5.75 -5.79 11.79
C MET A 34 4.95 -5.41 13.03
N ASN A 35 5.65 -5.09 14.14
CA ASN A 35 5.00 -4.51 15.31
C ASN A 35 4.89 -3.00 15.11
N LEU A 36 3.75 -2.54 14.61
CA LEU A 36 3.53 -1.11 14.31
C LEU A 36 2.75 -0.39 15.43
N LYS A 37 2.75 -0.93 16.65
CA LYS A 37 1.99 -0.41 17.79
C LYS A 37 0.52 -0.14 17.41
N LYS A 38 0.12 1.13 17.32
CA LYS A 38 -1.25 1.57 17.01
C LYS A 38 -1.54 1.64 15.50
N LEU A 39 -0.53 1.70 14.62
CA LEU A 39 -0.75 1.80 13.17
C LEU A 39 -1.30 0.50 12.59
N GLU A 40 -2.06 0.59 11.50
CA GLU A 40 -2.57 -0.58 10.78
C GLU A 40 -1.54 -1.12 9.79
N GLY A 41 -0.90 -0.20 9.06
CA GLY A 41 0.13 -0.48 8.07
C GLY A 41 0.95 0.78 7.76
N ILE A 42 1.97 0.61 6.92
CA ILE A 42 2.79 1.69 6.38
C ILE A 42 3.22 1.30 4.98
N TYR A 43 3.27 2.26 4.06
CA TYR A 43 3.84 2.09 2.74
C TYR A 43 5.03 3.03 2.58
N LEU A 44 6.19 2.45 2.27
CA LEU A 44 7.43 3.16 2.02
C LEU A 44 7.68 3.20 0.51
N ILE A 45 7.76 4.43 -0.01
CA ILE A 45 8.01 4.70 -1.42
C ILE A 45 9.50 4.51 -1.70
N SER A 46 9.83 3.88 -2.83
CA SER A 46 11.20 3.82 -3.33
C SER A 46 11.66 5.21 -3.81
N GLU A 47 12.72 5.74 -3.21
CA GLU A 47 13.23 7.08 -3.54
C GLU A 47 14.04 7.10 -4.85
N ASN A 48 14.64 5.96 -5.24
CA ASN A 48 15.50 5.88 -6.41
C ASN A 48 15.58 4.46 -7.01
N LYS A 49 16.29 4.30 -8.12
CA LYS A 49 16.39 3.02 -8.87
C LYS A 49 17.01 1.85 -8.07
N ASN A 50 17.69 2.13 -6.96
CA ASN A 50 18.31 1.12 -6.11
C ASN A 50 17.47 0.81 -4.86
N ASP A 51 16.32 1.48 -4.70
CA ASP A 51 15.44 1.33 -3.55
C ASP A 51 14.17 0.55 -3.94
N ILE A 52 13.64 -0.26 -3.02
CA ILE A 52 12.46 -1.09 -3.26
C ILE A 52 11.29 -0.56 -2.44
N ALA A 53 10.10 -0.51 -3.04
CA ALA A 53 8.91 -0.16 -2.29
C ALA A 53 8.57 -1.28 -1.29
N VAL A 54 8.25 -0.93 -0.05
CA VAL A 54 7.96 -1.89 1.01
C VAL A 54 6.67 -1.50 1.74
N ALA A 55 5.82 -2.49 1.99
CA ALA A 55 4.64 -2.35 2.84
C ALA A 55 4.84 -3.06 4.19
N GLY A 56 4.71 -2.32 5.29
CA GLY A 56 4.61 -2.88 6.64
C GLY A 56 3.15 -3.14 7.01
N ILE A 57 2.85 -4.32 7.55
CA ILE A 57 1.50 -4.70 8.00
C ILE A 57 1.55 -5.07 9.48
N ASN A 58 0.68 -4.48 10.30
CA ASN A 58 0.71 -4.74 11.74
C ASN A 58 0.24 -6.16 12.08
N TYR A 59 1.13 -7.00 12.61
CA TYR A 59 0.77 -8.38 12.96
C TYR A 59 -0.15 -8.49 14.18
N ASN A 60 -0.25 -7.43 14.99
CA ASN A 60 -1.13 -7.39 16.16
C ASN A 60 -2.62 -7.25 15.79
N ARG A 61 -2.94 -7.11 14.49
CA ARG A 61 -4.31 -6.91 13.99
C ARG A 61 -4.94 -8.23 13.55
N PRO A 62 -6.27 -8.39 13.70
CA PRO A 62 -7.00 -9.56 13.19
C PRO A 62 -6.74 -9.79 11.68
N ILE A 63 -6.82 -11.04 11.22
CA ILE A 63 -6.51 -11.40 9.82
C ILE A 63 -7.37 -10.62 8.80
N THR A 64 -8.62 -10.30 9.14
CA THR A 64 -9.51 -9.48 8.30
C THR A 64 -8.96 -8.06 8.12
N ARG A 65 -8.46 -7.44 9.19
CA ARG A 65 -7.80 -6.12 9.15
C ARG A 65 -6.49 -6.19 8.38
N ARG A 66 -5.66 -7.21 8.62
CA ARG A 66 -4.40 -7.40 7.88
C ARG A 66 -4.62 -7.55 6.38
N ARG A 67 -5.68 -8.26 5.95
CA ARG A 67 -6.06 -8.39 4.54
C ARG A 67 -6.55 -7.06 3.95
N PHE A 68 -7.30 -6.27 4.71
CA PHE A 68 -7.71 -4.93 4.31
C PHE A 68 -6.50 -4.00 4.16
N THR A 69 -5.59 -3.98 5.13
CA THR A 69 -4.35 -3.20 5.08
C THR A 69 -3.48 -3.61 3.89
N ALA A 70 -3.27 -4.91 3.66
CA ALA A 70 -2.52 -5.40 2.50
C ALA A 70 -3.07 -4.85 1.18
N ALA A 71 -4.40 -4.89 1.01
CA ALA A 71 -5.04 -4.32 -0.17
C ALA A 71 -4.90 -2.79 -0.24
N HIS A 72 -5.01 -2.09 0.89
CA HIS A 72 -4.83 -0.64 0.98
C HIS A 72 -3.42 -0.20 0.56
N GLU A 73 -2.38 -0.83 1.10
CA GLU A 73 -0.99 -0.51 0.75
C GLU A 73 -0.67 -0.89 -0.70
N LEU A 74 -1.26 -1.99 -1.21
CA LEU A 74 -1.15 -2.33 -2.63
C LEU A 74 -1.76 -1.24 -3.53
N CYS A 75 -2.90 -0.66 -3.16
CA CYS A 75 -3.49 0.45 -3.91
C CYS A 75 -2.56 1.67 -3.94
N HIS A 76 -1.90 2.01 -2.83
CA HIS A 76 -0.89 3.07 -2.81
C HIS A 76 0.23 2.77 -3.80
N HIS A 77 0.75 1.55 -3.79
CA HIS A 77 1.81 1.13 -4.72
C HIS A 77 1.42 1.29 -6.19
N LEU A 78 0.26 0.76 -6.58
CA LEU A 78 -0.23 0.85 -7.96
C LEU A 78 -0.51 2.30 -8.39
N SER A 79 -1.04 3.12 -7.48
CA SER A 79 -1.25 4.56 -7.72
C SER A 79 0.07 5.29 -8.00
N GLN A 80 1.12 5.00 -7.22
CA GLN A 80 2.44 5.61 -7.41
C GLN A 80 3.09 5.17 -8.73
N ILE A 81 2.99 3.89 -9.12
CA ILE A 81 3.45 3.41 -10.43
C ILE A 81 2.77 4.20 -11.55
N LYS A 82 1.44 4.31 -11.48
CA LYS A 82 0.66 4.99 -12.51
C LYS A 82 0.98 6.49 -12.61
N LYS A 83 1.15 7.19 -11.48
CA LYS A 83 1.54 8.60 -11.48
C LYS A 83 2.92 8.79 -12.14
N LYS A 84 3.87 7.90 -11.84
CA LYS A 84 5.20 7.90 -12.45
C LYS A 84 5.14 7.65 -13.97
N GLU A 85 4.30 6.73 -14.43
CA GLU A 85 4.07 6.48 -15.86
C GLU A 85 3.48 7.69 -16.58
N LEU A 86 2.60 8.44 -15.91
CA LEU A 86 1.96 9.65 -16.44
C LEU A 86 2.84 10.91 -16.33
N GLY A 87 4.03 10.82 -15.74
CA GLY A 87 4.90 11.97 -15.50
C GLY A 87 4.30 13.00 -14.53
N ILE A 88 3.35 12.59 -13.69
CA ILE A 88 2.80 13.43 -12.63
C ILE A 88 3.78 13.40 -11.47
N ASP A 89 4.15 14.58 -10.96
CA ASP A 89 4.98 14.69 -9.76
C ASP A 89 4.38 13.85 -8.63
N MET A 90 5.22 13.03 -7.99
CA MET A 90 4.76 12.19 -6.89
C MET A 90 4.20 13.05 -5.76
N GLU A 91 3.17 12.54 -5.08
CA GLU A 91 2.65 13.20 -3.88
C GLU A 91 3.80 13.49 -2.90
N ASP A 92 3.85 14.73 -2.42
CA ASP A 92 4.88 15.18 -1.51
C ASP A 92 4.93 14.24 -0.30
N ILE A 93 6.08 13.59 -0.09
CA ILE A 93 6.32 12.70 1.04
C ILE A 93 6.03 13.43 2.37
N ASN A 94 6.14 14.76 2.39
CA ASN A 94 5.78 15.58 3.54
C ASN A 94 4.27 15.53 3.87
N LEU A 95 3.37 15.35 2.90
CA LEU A 95 1.92 15.19 3.17
C LEU A 95 1.62 13.83 3.80
N VAL A 96 2.29 12.76 3.33
CA VAL A 96 2.20 11.43 3.94
C VAL A 96 2.79 11.45 5.35
N ARG A 97 3.94 12.10 5.53
CA ARG A 97 4.60 12.26 6.82
C ARG A 97 3.76 13.12 7.78
N GLN A 98 3.14 14.20 7.31
CA GLN A 98 2.16 14.98 8.07
C GLN A 98 0.92 14.16 8.42
N SER A 99 0.46 13.24 7.58
CA SER A 99 -0.66 12.35 7.93
C SER A 99 -0.27 11.37 9.04
N ILE A 100 0.97 10.87 9.02
CA ILE A 100 1.52 9.99 10.06
C ILE A 100 1.73 10.77 11.37
N ASP A 101 2.25 11.99 11.29
CA ASP A 101 2.51 12.87 12.43
C ASP A 101 1.22 13.48 13.01
N SER A 102 0.19 13.74 12.19
CA SER A 102 -1.11 14.27 12.66
C SER A 102 -1.97 13.23 13.40
N TYR A 103 -1.66 11.93 13.27
CA TYR A 103 -2.22 10.90 14.14
C TYR A 103 -1.65 10.92 15.58
N GLU A 104 -0.64 11.76 15.89
CA GLU A 104 -0.25 12.07 17.28
C GLU A 104 -1.18 13.07 17.99
N PHE A 105 -2.14 13.70 17.30
CA PHE A 105 -3.01 14.75 17.90
C PHE A 105 -4.41 14.30 18.36
N PHE A 106 -4.67 12.99 18.44
CA PHE A 106 -5.78 12.45 19.23
C PHE A 106 -5.26 11.51 20.33
N LEU A 107 -4.38 12.05 21.18
CA LEU A 107 -4.12 11.57 22.54
C LEU A 107 -4.92 12.40 23.53
#